data_AF-A0A1Y4HAA6-F1
#
_entry.id   AF-A0A1Y4HAA6-F1
#
_cell.length_a   1.000
_cell.length_b   1.000
_cell.length_c   1.000
_cell.angle_alpha   90.00
_cell.angle_beta   90.00
_cell.angle_gamma   90.00
#
_symmetry.space_group_name_H-M   'P 1'
#
loop_
_entity.id
_entity.type
_entity.pdbx_description
1 polymer ?
#
loop_
_entity_poly.entity_id
_entity_poly.type
_entity_poly.pdbx_seq_one_letter_code
_entity_poly.pdbx_strand_id
1 'polypeptide(L)'
;MTIKSFVKKWNGQSVQDDGGVVSQQFRMFARDFRSTAKTVAKELGAELVSFSAGHYDVSGFIEKGGKYAYFSFSVPRGERPMDLCEGGFMGNVLVRTAAGPRDFTGGWNQFCPMMEYANLVEKTLRS
;
A
#
# COMPACT_ATOMS: atom_id res chain seq x y z
N MET A 1 8.01 1.14 -9.65
CA MET A 1 6.94 1.47 -10.62
C MET A 1 6.38 2.83 -10.22
N THR A 2 5.96 3.70 -11.14
CA THR A 2 5.34 4.97 -10.72
C THR A 2 3.90 4.75 -10.26
N ILE A 3 3.38 5.58 -9.36
CA ILE A 3 1.97 5.51 -8.92
C ILE A 3 1.02 5.54 -10.13
N LYS A 4 1.24 6.45 -11.09
CA LYS A 4 0.40 6.57 -12.30
C LYS A 4 0.35 5.27 -13.10
N SER A 5 1.50 4.61 -13.30
CA SER A 5 1.55 3.35 -14.03
C SER A 5 0.92 2.18 -13.26
N PHE A 6 1.04 2.19 -11.93
CA PHE A 6 0.37 1.23 -11.06
C PHE A 6 -1.15 1.36 -11.13
N VAL A 7 -1.67 2.58 -10.95
CA VAL A 7 -3.11 2.88 -11.06
C VAL A 7 -3.64 2.53 -12.44
N LYS A 8 -2.94 2.91 -13.52
CA LYS A 8 -3.34 2.55 -14.88
C LYS A 8 -3.49 1.04 -15.09
N LYS A 9 -2.65 0.24 -14.42
CA LYS A 9 -2.64 -1.22 -14.57
C LYS A 9 -3.73 -1.90 -13.74
N TRP A 10 -3.94 -1.44 -12.50
CA TRP A 10 -4.73 -2.17 -11.51
C TRP A 10 -6.09 -1.56 -11.22
N ASN A 11 -6.32 -0.29 -11.55
CA ASN A 11 -7.64 0.33 -11.36
C ASN A 11 -8.69 -0.36 -12.24
N GLY A 12 -9.85 -0.66 -11.68
CA GLY A 12 -10.92 -1.41 -12.34
C GLY A 12 -10.65 -2.91 -12.49
N GLN A 13 -9.48 -3.41 -12.07
CA GLN A 13 -9.19 -4.84 -12.06
C GLN A 13 -9.62 -5.46 -10.73
N SER A 14 -10.03 -6.72 -10.74
CA SER A 14 -10.09 -7.55 -9.53
C SER A 14 -8.99 -8.61 -9.60
N VAL A 15 -8.60 -9.15 -8.45
CA VAL A 15 -7.74 -10.35 -8.46
C VAL A 15 -8.60 -11.60 -8.27
N GLN A 16 -8.25 -12.66 -8.98
CA GLN A 16 -8.86 -13.97 -8.82
C GLN A 16 -8.78 -14.45 -7.36
N ASP A 17 -9.89 -14.99 -6.85
CA ASP A 17 -9.96 -15.63 -5.53
C ASP A 17 -9.68 -17.13 -5.67
N ASP A 18 -8.55 -17.60 -5.15
CA ASP A 18 -8.17 -19.02 -5.12
C ASP A 18 -8.43 -19.65 -3.74
N GLY A 19 -9.29 -19.02 -2.92
CA GLY A 19 -9.70 -19.55 -1.63
C GLY A 19 -8.55 -19.57 -0.64
N GLY A 20 -8.10 -20.76 -0.23
CA GLY A 20 -7.06 -20.94 0.81
C GLY A 20 -5.64 -20.54 0.37
N VAL A 21 -5.42 -20.26 -0.91
CA VAL A 21 -4.14 -19.79 -1.46
C VAL A 21 -4.34 -18.47 -2.18
N VAL A 22 -3.25 -17.74 -2.38
CA VAL A 22 -3.30 -16.50 -3.17
C VAL A 22 -3.12 -16.77 -4.66
N SER A 23 -3.84 -16.03 -5.48
CA SER A 23 -3.76 -16.15 -6.94
C SER A 23 -2.47 -15.59 -7.53
N GLN A 24 -2.14 -16.03 -8.74
CA GLN A 24 -1.00 -15.48 -9.49
C GLN A 24 -1.16 -13.98 -9.72
N GLN A 25 -2.39 -13.51 -9.98
CA GLN A 25 -2.70 -12.10 -10.14
C GLN A 25 -2.39 -11.30 -8.86
N PHE A 26 -2.75 -11.83 -7.69
CA PHE A 26 -2.37 -11.20 -6.43
C PHE A 26 -0.85 -11.15 -6.24
N ARG A 27 -0.11 -12.22 -6.57
CA ARG A 27 1.36 -12.21 -6.48
C ARG A 27 1.97 -11.12 -7.38
N MET A 28 1.40 -10.92 -8.58
CA MET A 28 1.80 -9.83 -9.49
C MET A 28 1.46 -8.46 -8.90
N PHE A 29 0.26 -8.30 -8.35
CA PHE A 29 -0.16 -7.08 -7.67
C PHE A 29 0.82 -6.72 -6.52
N ALA A 30 1.10 -7.67 -5.63
CA ALA A 30 1.97 -7.45 -4.49
C ALA A 30 3.40 -7.05 -4.91
N ARG A 31 3.94 -7.70 -5.95
CA ARG A 31 5.24 -7.33 -6.53
C ARG A 31 5.22 -5.90 -7.08
N ASP A 32 4.18 -5.54 -7.81
CA ASP A 32 4.05 -4.22 -8.41
C ASP A 32 3.83 -3.15 -7.32
N PHE A 33 3.03 -3.44 -6.29
CA PHE A 33 2.82 -2.55 -5.14
C PHE A 33 4.14 -2.32 -4.39
N ARG A 34 4.91 -3.39 -4.12
CA ARG A 34 6.25 -3.26 -3.52
C ARG A 34 7.16 -2.38 -4.36
N SER A 35 7.15 -2.55 -5.68
CA SER A 35 7.91 -1.71 -6.60
C SER A 35 7.47 -0.25 -6.53
N THR A 36 6.17 0.01 -6.41
CA THR A 36 5.62 1.37 -6.23
C THR A 36 6.01 1.97 -4.88
N ALA A 37 5.87 1.24 -3.78
CA ALA A 37 6.26 1.68 -2.45
C ALA A 37 7.76 2.01 -2.36
N LYS A 38 8.63 1.21 -3.00
CA LYS A 38 10.07 1.53 -3.13
C LYS A 38 10.32 2.82 -3.90
N THR A 39 9.61 3.03 -5.01
CA THR A 39 9.73 4.27 -5.79
C THR A 39 9.30 5.48 -4.96
N VAL A 40 8.15 5.40 -4.27
CA VAL A 40 7.66 6.46 -3.38
C VAL A 40 8.66 6.75 -2.26
N ALA A 41 9.15 5.73 -1.56
CA ALA A 41 10.14 5.92 -0.50
C ALA A 41 11.39 6.65 -1.04
N LYS A 42 11.93 6.19 -2.19
CA LYS A 42 13.08 6.82 -2.82
C LYS A 42 12.84 8.29 -3.18
N GLU A 43 11.69 8.61 -3.78
CA GLU A 43 11.31 9.99 -4.16
C GLU A 43 11.19 10.91 -2.94
N LEU A 44 10.80 10.36 -1.79
CA LEU A 44 10.71 11.09 -0.52
C LEU A 44 12.05 11.16 0.24
N GLY A 45 13.13 10.57 -0.27
CA GLY A 45 14.39 10.44 0.47
C GLY A 45 14.25 9.57 1.72
N ALA A 46 13.41 8.54 1.64
CA ALA A 46 13.07 7.57 2.67
C ALA A 46 13.45 6.14 2.21
N GLU A 47 13.34 5.16 3.11
CA GLU A 47 13.61 3.76 2.82
C GLU A 47 12.38 2.87 3.08
N LEU A 48 12.11 1.92 2.17
CA LEU A 48 11.15 0.85 2.44
C LEU A 48 11.82 -0.23 3.28
N VAL A 49 11.66 -0.16 4.60
CA VAL A 49 12.36 -1.02 5.57
C VAL A 49 11.70 -2.39 5.75
N SER A 50 10.42 -2.53 5.39
CA SER A 50 9.76 -3.83 5.37
C SER A 50 8.57 -3.87 4.42
N PHE A 51 8.26 -5.07 3.93
CA PHE A 51 7.12 -5.34 3.07
C PHE A 51 6.64 -6.77 3.30
N SER A 52 5.34 -6.94 3.48
CA SER A 52 4.66 -8.21 3.62
C SER A 52 3.55 -8.32 2.59
N ALA A 53 3.34 -9.53 2.08
CA ALA A 53 2.17 -9.90 1.28
C ALA A 53 1.51 -11.09 1.98
N GLY A 54 0.34 -10.85 2.57
CA GLY A 54 -0.44 -11.84 3.30
C GLY A 54 -1.44 -12.56 2.40
N HIS A 55 -2.62 -12.86 2.95
CA HIS A 55 -3.72 -13.47 2.20
C HIS A 55 -4.59 -12.38 1.59
N TYR A 56 -4.20 -11.94 0.39
CA TYR A 56 -4.86 -10.86 -0.34
C TYR A 56 -4.72 -9.47 0.28
N ASP A 57 -3.75 -9.28 1.16
CA ASP A 57 -3.35 -8.00 1.72
C ASP A 57 -1.86 -7.74 1.50
N VAL A 58 -1.50 -6.47 1.39
CA VAL A 58 -0.10 -6.03 1.42
C VAL A 58 0.08 -5.01 2.53
N SER A 59 1.22 -5.04 3.19
CA SER A 59 1.57 -4.08 4.23
C SER A 59 3.07 -3.86 4.31
N GLY A 60 3.49 -2.82 5.02
CA GLY A 60 4.90 -2.54 5.19
C GLY A 60 5.16 -1.23 5.90
N PHE A 61 6.44 -0.89 5.97
CA PHE A 61 6.91 0.28 6.69
C PHE A 61 7.90 1.07 5.84
N ILE A 62 7.72 2.38 5.83
CA ILE A 62 8.67 3.34 5.25
C ILE A 62 9.30 4.11 6.41
N GLU A 63 10.62 4.28 6.37
CA GLU A 63 11.40 4.99 7.38
C GLU A 63 12.07 6.23 6.77
N LYS A 64 12.10 7.32 7.54
CA LYS A 64 12.88 8.51 7.20
C LYS A 64 13.35 9.20 8.47
N GLY A 65 14.65 9.16 8.74
CA GLY A 65 15.26 9.93 9.83
C GLY A 65 14.74 9.56 11.23
N GLY A 66 14.52 8.29 11.49
CA GLY A 66 13.99 7.73 12.73
C GLY A 66 12.45 7.77 12.86
N LYS A 67 11.74 8.29 11.85
CA LYS A 67 10.27 8.29 11.79
C LYS A 67 9.79 7.16 10.90
N TYR A 68 8.68 6.52 11.27
CA TYR A 68 8.13 5.39 10.54
C TYR A 68 6.67 5.65 10.14
N ALA A 69 6.35 5.31 8.89
CA ALA A 69 5.00 5.23 8.37
C ALA A 69 4.67 3.77 8.07
N TYR A 70 3.64 3.24 8.73
CA TYR A 70 3.03 1.97 8.37
C TYR A 70 2.03 2.18 7.24
N PHE A 71 2.01 1.28 6.26
CA PHE A 71 0.96 1.23 5.25
C PHE A 71 0.35 -0.16 5.13
N SER A 72 -0.91 -0.22 4.68
CA SER A 72 -1.54 -1.46 4.26
C SER A 72 -2.63 -1.27 3.24
N PHE A 73 -2.89 -2.30 2.44
CA PHE A 73 -3.94 -2.32 1.43
C PHE A 73 -4.53 -3.72 1.35
N SER A 74 -5.87 -3.80 1.45
CA SER A 74 -6.62 -5.05 1.27
C SER A 74 -7.10 -5.13 -0.18
N VAL A 75 -6.66 -6.16 -0.91
CA VAL A 75 -6.91 -6.28 -2.35
C VAL A 75 -8.30 -6.90 -2.58
N PRO A 76 -9.23 -6.20 -3.27
CA PRO A 76 -10.51 -6.75 -3.70
C PRO A 76 -10.37 -8.00 -4.55
N ARG A 77 -11.23 -8.99 -4.30
CA ARG A 77 -11.21 -10.32 -4.93
C ARG A 77 -12.49 -10.60 -5.72
N GLY A 78 -12.39 -11.56 -6.64
CA GLY A 78 -13.55 -12.10 -7.36
C GLY A 78 -14.16 -11.07 -8.31
N GLU A 79 -15.47 -10.83 -8.21
CA GLU A 79 -16.19 -9.90 -9.09
C GLU A 79 -16.06 -8.43 -8.66
N ARG A 80 -15.35 -8.15 -7.57
CA ARG A 80 -15.22 -6.79 -7.04
C ARG A 80 -13.96 -6.09 -7.60
N PRO A 81 -14.11 -5.08 -8.46
CA PRO A 81 -12.97 -4.34 -8.97
C PRO A 81 -12.33 -3.44 -7.90
N MET A 82 -11.03 -3.20 -8.04
CA MET A 82 -10.29 -2.18 -7.34
C MET A 82 -10.71 -0.80 -7.80
N ASP A 83 -10.91 0.09 -6.83
CA ASP A 83 -11.06 1.52 -7.06
C ASP A 83 -9.89 2.22 -6.38
N LEU A 84 -8.86 2.52 -7.16
CA LEU A 84 -7.63 3.16 -6.69
C LEU A 84 -7.69 4.69 -6.82
N CYS A 85 -8.79 5.21 -7.36
CA CYS A 85 -8.96 6.61 -7.72
C CYS A 85 -9.96 7.32 -6.80
N GLU A 86 -11.05 6.67 -6.38
CA GLU A 86 -12.06 7.26 -5.51
C GLU A 86 -11.93 6.80 -4.05
N GLY A 87 -12.27 7.70 -3.12
CA GLY A 87 -11.93 7.63 -1.69
C GLY A 87 -12.73 6.63 -0.85
N GLY A 88 -13.19 5.50 -1.41
CA GLY A 88 -13.90 4.47 -0.65
C GLY A 88 -13.00 3.70 0.33
N PHE A 89 -13.53 3.32 1.50
CA PHE A 89 -12.78 2.60 2.54
C PHE A 89 -12.09 1.31 2.04
N MET A 90 -12.69 0.62 1.06
CA MET A 90 -12.17 -0.64 0.52
C MET A 90 -11.30 -0.49 -0.75
N GLY A 91 -11.10 0.73 -1.23
CA GLY A 91 -10.23 1.06 -2.37
C GLY A 91 -8.99 1.88 -1.99
N ASN A 92 -8.88 2.24 -0.71
CA ASN A 92 -7.85 3.14 -0.22
C ASN A 92 -6.68 2.41 0.44
N VAL A 93 -5.51 3.03 0.34
CA VAL A 93 -4.34 2.66 1.13
C VAL A 93 -4.49 3.24 2.52
N LEU A 94 -4.35 2.41 3.54
CA LEU A 94 -4.21 2.84 4.93
C LEU A 94 -2.78 3.28 5.16
N VAL A 95 -2.58 4.45 5.73
CA VAL A 95 -1.29 4.95 6.22
C VAL A 95 -1.45 5.49 7.65
N ARG A 96 -0.45 5.26 8.51
CA ARG A 96 -0.39 5.83 9.87
C ARG A 96 1.03 5.88 10.39
N THR A 97 1.24 6.64 11.47
CA THR A 97 2.52 6.66 12.19
C THR A 97 2.79 5.30 12.85
N ALA A 98 4.07 4.99 13.02
CA ALA A 98 4.56 3.82 13.76
C ALA A 98 5.81 4.19 14.58
N ALA A 99 6.03 3.48 15.68
CA ALA A 99 7.23 3.64 16.51
C ALA A 99 8.46 2.90 15.96
N GLY A 100 8.26 1.96 15.03
CA GLY A 100 9.32 1.16 14.43
C GLY A 100 8.82 0.17 13.38
N PRO A 101 9.72 -0.62 12.76
CA PRO A 101 9.42 -1.48 11.60
C PRO A 101 8.59 -2.74 11.92
N ARG A 102 8.07 -2.84 13.15
CA ARG A 102 7.23 -3.93 13.67
C ARG A 102 6.05 -3.43 14.50
N ASP A 103 5.82 -2.12 14.52
CA ASP A 103 4.70 -1.54 15.25
C ASP A 103 3.44 -1.52 14.37
N PHE A 104 2.59 -2.53 14.56
CA PHE A 104 1.29 -2.66 13.90
C PHE A 104 0.15 -2.05 14.72
N THR A 105 0.45 -1.26 15.75
CA THR A 105 -0.55 -0.61 16.61
C THR A 105 -0.62 0.89 16.37
N GLY A 106 0.52 1.53 16.08
CA GLY A 106 0.66 2.84 15.42
C GLY A 106 -0.27 3.97 15.89
N GLY A 107 -0.31 5.04 15.10
CA GLY A 107 -1.29 6.11 15.25
C GLY A 107 -2.66 5.77 14.65
N TRP A 108 -3.51 6.79 14.53
CA TRP A 108 -4.81 6.68 13.89
C TRP A 108 -4.71 6.32 12.41
N ASN A 109 -5.57 5.41 11.96
CA ASN A 109 -5.67 5.02 10.56
C ASN A 109 -6.13 6.19 9.69
N GLN A 110 -5.36 6.51 8.66
CA GLN A 110 -5.75 7.46 7.61
C GLN A 110 -5.82 6.71 6.29
N PHE A 111 -6.87 6.95 5.52
CA PHE A 111 -7.11 6.28 4.25
C PHE A 111 -7.02 7.30 3.12
N CYS A 112 -6.29 6.95 2.04
CA CYS A 112 -6.25 7.77 0.84
C CYS A 112 -6.29 6.90 -0.42
N PRO A 113 -6.76 7.44 -1.55
CA PRO A 113 -6.61 6.78 -2.84
C PRO A 113 -5.13 6.61 -3.18
N MET A 114 -4.82 5.69 -4.09
CA MET A 114 -3.44 5.36 -4.44
C MET A 114 -2.69 6.58 -5.03
N MET A 115 -3.41 7.48 -5.69
CA MET A 115 -2.86 8.73 -6.23
C MET A 115 -2.34 9.69 -5.15
N GLU A 116 -2.87 9.62 -3.93
CA GLU A 116 -2.47 10.47 -2.79
C GLU A 116 -1.51 9.77 -1.82
N TYR A 117 -1.20 8.50 -2.07
CA TYR A 117 -0.37 7.67 -1.19
C TYR A 117 0.97 8.32 -0.81
N ALA A 118 1.70 8.87 -1.79
CA ALA A 118 2.98 9.53 -1.53
C ALA A 118 2.83 10.75 -0.59
N ASN A 119 1.81 11.57 -0.80
CA ASN A 119 1.55 12.76 0.01
C ASN A 119 1.19 12.37 1.46
N LEU A 120 0.39 11.32 1.63
CA LEU A 120 0.00 10.86 2.96
C LEU A 120 1.20 10.27 3.71
N VAL A 121 2.02 9.45 3.05
CA VAL A 121 3.28 8.93 3.64
C VAL A 121 4.20 10.08 4.04
N GLU A 122 4.40 11.07 3.18
CA GLU A 122 5.23 12.23 3.50
C GLU A 122 4.71 12.99 4.72
N LYS A 123 3.39 13.25 4.76
CA LYS A 123 2.74 13.91 5.91
C LYS A 123 2.97 13.13 7.20
N THR A 124 2.81 11.80 7.17
CA THR A 124 3.04 10.92 8.31
C THR A 124 4.49 10.92 8.78
N LEU A 125 5.46 10.98 7.87
CA LEU A 125 6.88 11.01 8.22
C LEU A 125 7.35 12.36 8.78
N ARG A 126 6.54 13.43 8.61
CA ARG A 126 6.84 14.78 9.12
C ARG A 126 6.25 15.07 10.50
N SER A 127 5.27 14.28 10.97
CA SER A 127 4.69 14.40 12.32
C SER A 127 5.62 13.81 13.38
#